data_AF-A0A537NNT0-F1
#
_entry.id   AF-A0A537NNT0-F1
#
_cell.length_a   1.000
_cell.length_b   1.000
_cell.length_c   1.000
_cell.angle_alpha   90.00
_cell.angle_beta   90.00
_cell.angle_gamma   90.00
#
_symmetry.space_group_name_H-M   'P 1'
#
loop_
_entity.id
_entity.type
_entity.pdbx_description
1 polymer ?
#
loop_
_entity_poly.entity_id
_entity_poly.type
_entity_poly.pdbx_seq_one_letter_code
_entity_poly.pdbx_strand_id
1 'polypeptide(L)'
;MKAIWPKPDEDRLRPIFLLPKAERADVIALIPDGPPRQFRWRGKTHTIAFAQGPERIADEWWLSDATDLTRDYYCLENEAGQRFWLYREGLYGRETNAPHWFVHGFFA
;
A
#
# COMPACT_ATOMS: atom_id res chain seq x y z
N MET A 1 25.39 -0.58 27.50
CA MET A 1 25.12 -1.23 26.20
C MET A 1 24.52 -0.17 25.27
N LYS A 2 25.14 0.16 24.14
CA LYS A 2 24.53 1.07 23.14
C LYS A 2 23.51 0.26 22.35
N ALA A 3 22.25 0.69 22.33
CA ALA A 3 21.26 0.13 21.41
C ALA A 3 21.74 0.40 19.98
N ILE A 4 21.79 -0.65 19.15
CA ILE A 4 22.08 -0.53 17.72
C ILE A 4 20.73 -0.45 17.02
N TRP A 5 20.38 0.75 16.58
CA TRP A 5 19.21 1.02 15.75
C TRP A 5 19.44 0.33 14.39
N PRO A 6 18.43 -0.36 13.83
CA PRO A 6 18.55 -0.89 12.49
C PRO A 6 18.77 0.26 11.50
N LYS A 7 19.67 0.05 10.55
CA LYS A 7 19.81 0.99 9.43
C LYS A 7 18.50 1.00 8.64
N PRO A 8 18.06 2.17 8.14
CA PRO A 8 16.89 2.21 7.28
C PRO A 8 17.12 1.32 6.06
N ASP A 9 16.04 0.70 5.59
CA ASP A 9 16.03 -0.07 4.36
C ASP A 9 16.16 0.89 3.17
N GLU A 10 17.37 1.05 2.64
CA GLU A 10 17.64 1.98 1.53
C GLU A 10 17.02 1.52 0.21
N ASP A 11 16.69 0.22 0.08
CA ASP A 11 15.99 -0.33 -1.07
C ASP A 11 14.48 -0.02 -1.02
N ARG A 12 13.96 0.44 0.13
CA ARG A 12 12.55 0.80 0.29
C ARG A 12 12.32 2.25 -0.10
N LEU A 13 11.93 2.45 -1.36
CA LEU A 13 11.55 3.75 -1.88
C LEU A 13 10.49 4.43 -1.01
N ARG A 14 10.61 5.75 -0.86
CA ARG A 14 9.60 6.61 -0.23
C ARG A 14 8.94 7.49 -1.30
N PRO A 15 7.61 7.67 -1.25
CA PRO A 15 6.94 8.56 -2.18
C PRO A 15 7.43 9.98 -1.96
N ILE A 16 7.69 10.68 -3.06
CA ILE A 16 8.08 12.10 -3.02
C ILE A 16 6.87 13.03 -2.97
N PHE A 17 5.70 12.50 -3.35
CA PHE A 17 4.44 13.23 -3.33
C PHE A 17 3.35 12.39 -2.69
N LEU A 18 2.64 12.97 -1.73
CA LEU A 18 1.45 12.41 -1.11
C LEU A 18 0.22 13.23 -1.51
N LEU A 19 -0.85 12.52 -1.85
CA LEU A 19 -2.16 13.13 -2.00
C LEU A 19 -2.63 13.63 -0.62
N PRO A 20 -3.30 14.78 -0.53
CA PRO A 20 -3.86 15.29 0.73
C PRO A 20 -4.83 14.29 1.39
N LYS A 21 -5.51 13.49 0.57
CA LYS A 21 -6.35 12.38 0.98
C LYS A 21 -6.12 11.23 0.01
N ALA A 22 -5.95 10.03 0.54
CA ALA A 22 -5.86 8.84 -0.29
C ALA A 22 -7.14 8.64 -1.11
N GLU A 23 -6.98 8.30 -2.39
CA GLU A 23 -8.06 8.18 -3.35
C GLU A 23 -8.36 6.73 -3.69
N ARG A 24 -9.63 6.37 -3.81
CA ARG A 24 -10.03 4.98 -4.04
C ARG A 24 -9.55 4.47 -5.40
N ALA A 25 -9.02 3.25 -5.41
CA ALA A 25 -8.64 2.51 -6.61
C ALA A 25 -9.49 1.24 -6.70
N ASP A 26 -9.96 0.93 -7.90
CA ASP A 26 -10.65 -0.32 -8.18
C ASP A 26 -9.60 -1.36 -8.64
N VAL A 27 -9.28 -2.32 -7.79
CA VAL A 27 -8.35 -3.40 -8.16
C VAL A 27 -9.05 -4.41 -9.05
N ILE A 28 -8.35 -4.82 -10.11
CA ILE A 28 -8.77 -5.83 -11.06
C ILE A 28 -7.74 -6.97 -10.97
N ALA A 29 -8.21 -8.15 -10.58
CA ALA A 29 -7.40 -9.34 -10.26
C ALA A 29 -6.58 -9.23 -8.95
N LEU A 30 -7.21 -9.61 -7.85
CA LEU A 30 -6.58 -9.79 -6.54
C LEU A 30 -5.87 -11.14 -6.46
N ILE A 31 -4.58 -11.11 -6.16
CA ILE A 31 -3.95 -12.22 -5.45
C ILE A 31 -4.41 -12.08 -3.99
N PRO A 32 -4.98 -13.12 -3.33
CA PRO A 32 -5.65 -13.00 -2.03
C PRO A 32 -4.85 -12.20 -0.98
N ASP A 33 -3.53 -12.38 -0.96
CA ASP A 33 -2.62 -11.72 -0.03
C ASP A 33 -1.54 -10.86 -0.70
N GLY A 34 -1.66 -10.63 -2.01
CA GLY A 34 -0.63 -9.97 -2.81
C GLY A 34 -1.05 -8.61 -3.38
N PRO A 35 -0.08 -7.88 -3.97
CA PRO A 35 -0.36 -6.67 -4.73
C PRO A 35 -1.28 -6.97 -5.93
N PRO A 36 -2.03 -5.96 -6.40
CA PRO A 36 -2.91 -6.12 -7.55
C PRO A 36 -2.10 -6.33 -8.83
N ARG A 37 -2.60 -7.13 -9.78
CA ARG A 37 -2.00 -7.19 -11.14
C ARG A 37 -2.39 -5.99 -11.99
N GLN A 38 -3.58 -5.45 -11.76
CA GLN A 38 -4.10 -4.29 -12.46
C GLN A 38 -4.99 -3.49 -11.51
N PHE A 39 -5.03 -2.18 -11.67
CA PHE A 39 -6.01 -1.35 -10.98
C PHE A 39 -6.51 -0.22 -11.88
N ARG A 40 -7.69 0.30 -11.57
CA ARG A 40 -8.28 1.47 -12.22
C ARG A 40 -8.37 2.61 -11.23
N TRP A 41 -7.83 3.76 -11.60
CA TRP A 41 -7.80 4.97 -10.78
C TRP A 41 -7.93 6.20 -11.68
N ARG A 42 -8.74 7.19 -11.25
CA ARG A 42 -9.09 8.39 -12.04
C ARG A 42 -9.49 8.08 -13.49
N GLY A 43 -10.24 6.99 -13.69
CA GLY A 43 -10.71 6.55 -15.00
C GLY A 43 -9.67 5.87 -15.88
N LYS A 44 -8.39 5.79 -15.46
CA LYS A 44 -7.32 5.12 -16.20
C LYS A 44 -7.02 3.75 -15.59
N THR A 45 -6.80 2.78 -16.47
CA THR A 45 -6.34 1.44 -16.09
C THR A 45 -4.81 1.40 -16.10
N HIS A 46 -4.23 0.81 -15.05
CA HIS A 46 -2.80 0.63 -14.88
C HIS A 46 -2.49 -0.86 -14.68
N THR A 47 -1.73 -1.43 -15.61
CA THR A 47 -1.19 -2.79 -15.51
C THR A 47 0.13 -2.75 -14.76
N ILE A 48 0.29 -3.58 -13.74
CA ILE A 48 1.47 -3.60 -12.88
C ILE A 48 2.56 -4.46 -13.49
N ALA A 49 3.75 -3.88 -13.66
CA ALA A 49 4.96 -4.55 -14.12
C ALA A 49 5.84 -5.01 -12.94
N PHE A 50 5.88 -4.23 -11.85
CA PHE A 50 6.65 -4.54 -10.65
C PHE A 50 5.92 -4.11 -9.37
N ALA A 51 6.14 -4.85 -8.29
CA ALA A 51 5.55 -4.55 -6.98
C ALA A 51 6.53 -4.85 -5.84
N GLN A 52 6.61 -3.95 -4.86
CA GLN A 52 7.37 -4.11 -3.62
C GLN A 52 6.45 -3.88 -2.41
N GLY A 53 6.61 -4.68 -1.35
CA GLY A 53 5.79 -4.62 -0.13
C GLY A 53 5.32 -6.02 0.33
N PRO A 54 4.41 -6.10 1.32
CA PRO A 54 3.75 -4.97 1.98
C PRO A 54 4.62 -4.30 3.05
N GLU A 55 4.56 -2.98 3.13
CA GLU A 55 4.83 -2.25 4.37
C GLU A 55 3.54 -2.20 5.19
N ARG A 56 3.51 -2.94 6.30
CA ARG A 56 2.35 -3.03 7.18
C ARG A 56 2.36 -1.92 8.23
N ILE A 57 1.29 -1.14 8.25
CA ILE A 57 0.99 -0.16 9.29
C ILE A 57 -0.30 -0.61 9.95
N ALA A 58 -0.17 -1.14 11.17
CA ALA A 58 -1.30 -1.45 12.03
C ALA A 58 -1.69 -0.21 12.84
N ASP A 59 -2.84 -0.30 13.50
CA ASP A 59 -3.29 0.71 14.44
C ASP A 59 -2.32 0.85 15.63
N GLU A 60 -2.56 1.87 16.45
CA GLU A 60 -1.75 2.28 17.58
C GLU A 60 -1.75 1.19 18.65
N TRP A 61 -0.70 0.38 18.66
CA TRP A 61 -0.58 -0.82 19.51
C TRP A 61 -0.71 -0.57 21.02
N TRP A 62 -0.59 0.69 21.46
CA TRP A 62 -0.75 1.10 22.86
C TRP A 62 -2.21 1.46 23.23
N LEU A 63 -3.12 1.55 22.26
CA LEU A 63 -4.55 1.76 22.52
C LEU A 63 -5.26 0.41 22.55
N SER A 64 -5.99 0.14 23.63
CA SER A 64 -6.78 -1.08 23.78
C SER A 64 -8.00 -1.12 22.86
N ASP A 65 -8.50 0.04 22.46
CA ASP A 65 -9.74 0.21 21.70
C ASP A 65 -9.48 0.74 20.28
N ALA A 66 -8.28 0.50 19.75
CA ALA A 66 -7.91 0.80 18.38
C ALA A 66 -8.89 0.10 17.40
N THR A 67 -9.60 0.90 16.59
CA THR A 67 -10.62 0.42 15.65
C THR A 67 -10.21 0.49 14.18
N ASP A 68 -9.05 1.10 13.88
CA ASP A 68 -8.61 1.26 12.50
C ASP A 68 -8.15 -0.10 11.94
N LEU A 69 -8.50 -0.34 10.68
CA LEU A 69 -8.06 -1.52 9.95
C LEU A 69 -6.58 -1.41 9.60
N THR A 70 -5.89 -2.56 9.58
CA THR A 70 -4.48 -2.61 9.17
C THR A 70 -4.34 -2.16 7.72
N ARG A 71 -3.31 -1.35 7.43
CA ARG A 71 -2.98 -0.88 6.08
C ARG A 71 -1.71 -1.57 5.58
N ASP A 72 -1.82 -2.29 4.47
CA ASP A 72 -0.68 -2.88 3.75
C ASP A 72 -0.32 -1.98 2.55
N TYR A 73 0.79 -1.28 2.65
CA TYR A 73 1.30 -0.38 1.61
C TYR A 73 2.21 -1.11 0.61
N TYR A 74 2.08 -0.78 -0.66
CA TYR A 74 2.84 -1.31 -1.77
C TYR A 74 3.38 -0.17 -2.65
N CYS A 75 4.62 -0.31 -3.10
CA CYS A 75 5.15 0.46 -4.22
C CYS A 75 4.87 -0.35 -5.50
N LEU A 76 4.04 0.20 -6.38
CA LEU A 76 3.64 -0.44 -7.64
C LEU A 76 4.18 0.35 -8.81
N GLU A 77 4.92 -0.30 -9.70
CA GLU A 77 5.33 0.25 -10.99
C GLU A 77 4.43 -0.32 -12.09
N ASN A 78 3.88 0.56 -12.92
CA ASN A 78 3.10 0.13 -14.08
C ASN A 78 3.98 -0.08 -15.32
N GLU A 79 3.42 -0.67 -16.37
CA GLU A 79 4.14 -0.91 -17.64
C GLU A 79 4.63 0.37 -18.35
N ALA A 80 4.10 1.54 -17.98
CA ALA A 80 4.57 2.84 -18.46
C ALA A 80 5.67 3.45 -17.56
N GLY A 81 6.18 2.70 -16.58
CA GLY A 81 7.22 3.14 -15.63
C GLY A 81 6.71 4.08 -14.53
N GLN A 82 5.41 4.34 -14.43
CA GLN A 82 4.87 5.19 -13.37
C GLN A 82 4.77 4.42 -12.06
N ARG A 83 5.21 5.03 -10.97
CA ARG A 83 5.25 4.42 -9.64
C ARG A 83 4.23 5.03 -8.71
N PHE A 84 3.47 4.17 -8.04
CA PHE A 84 2.37 4.53 -7.16
C PHE A 84 2.57 3.93 -5.78
N TRP A 85 2.25 4.71 -4.75
CA TRP A 85 2.14 4.22 -3.38
C TRP A 85 0.68 3.89 -3.11
N LEU A 86 0.32 2.62 -3.27
CA LEU A 86 -1.02 2.11 -2.99
C LEU A 86 -1.05 1.45 -1.62
N TYR A 87 -2.21 1.45 -0.97
CA TYR A 87 -2.43 0.54 0.16
C TYR A 87 -3.75 -0.21 0.04
N ARG A 88 -3.75 -1.37 0.67
CA ARG A 88 -4.95 -2.14 1.01
C ARG A 88 -5.32 -1.85 2.45
N GLU A 89 -6.57 -1.46 2.67
CA GLU A 89 -7.15 -1.30 4.01
C GLU A 89 -7.95 -2.55 4.38
N GLY A 90 -7.54 -3.18 5.49
CA GLY A 90 -8.10 -4.42 5.99
C GLY A 90 -7.38 -5.67 5.46
N LEU A 91 -7.00 -6.54 6.40
CA LEU A 91 -6.47 -7.87 6.07
C LEU A 91 -7.61 -8.81 5.67
N TYR A 92 -7.51 -9.39 4.47
CA TYR A 92 -8.51 -10.33 3.95
C TYR A 92 -8.66 -11.54 4.87
N GLY A 93 -9.90 -11.92 5.19
CA GLY A 93 -10.24 -13.07 6.02
C GLY A 93 -9.94 -12.92 7.52
N ARG A 94 -9.14 -11.92 7.93
CA ARG A 94 -8.85 -11.61 9.34
C ARG A 94 -9.67 -10.43 9.87
N GLU A 95 -9.71 -9.35 9.09
CA GLU A 95 -10.35 -8.10 9.49
C GLU A 95 -11.55 -7.78 8.60
N THR A 96 -11.49 -8.15 7.31
CA THR A 96 -12.58 -7.91 6.35
C THR A 96 -12.58 -8.96 5.24
N ASN A 97 -13.74 -9.20 4.63
CA ASN A 97 -13.88 -10.00 3.41
C ASN A 97 -13.91 -9.15 2.13
N ALA A 98 -13.89 -7.83 2.26
CA ALA A 98 -13.95 -6.89 1.15
C ALA A 98 -12.96 -5.74 1.39
N PRO A 99 -11.64 -5.98 1.31
CA PRO A 99 -10.65 -4.95 1.53
C PRO A 99 -10.73 -3.88 0.43
N HIS A 100 -10.49 -2.63 0.82
CA HIS A 100 -10.50 -1.49 -0.10
C HIS A 100 -9.08 -1.10 -0.47
N TRP A 101 -8.91 -0.57 -1.68
CA TRP A 101 -7.62 -0.11 -2.18
C TRP A 101 -7.63 1.39 -2.44
N PHE A 102 -6.49 2.01 -2.16
CA PHE A 102 -6.33 3.45 -2.29
C PHE A 102 -4.95 3.81 -2.83
N VAL A 103 -4.90 4.83 -3.69
CA VAL A 103 -3.67 5.52 -4.08
C VAL A 103 -3.41 6.63 -3.07
N HIS A 104 -2.24 6.61 -2.43
CA HIS A 104 -1.86 7.63 -1.45
C HIS A 104 -0.77 8.56 -1.99
N GLY A 105 0.10 8.10 -2.89
CA GLY A 105 1.19 8.94 -3.40
C GLY A 105 1.88 8.41 -4.65
N PHE A 106 2.92 9.14 -5.07
CA PHE A 106 3.73 8.84 -6.25
C PHE A 106 5.23 8.93 -5.93
N PHE A 107 6.02 8.23 -6.74
CA PHE A 107 7.47 8.31 -6.73
C PHE A 107 7.96 9.06 -7.98
N ALA A 108 9.22 9.53 -7.94
CA ALA A 108 9.90 10.16 -9.07
C ALA A 108 10.16 9.18 -10.21
#